data_AF-A0A7S0Z816-F1
#
_entry.id   AF-A0A7S0Z816-F1
#
_cell.length_a   1.000
_cell.length_b   1.000
_cell.length_c   1.000
_cell.angle_alpha   90.00
_cell.angle_beta   90.00
_cell.angle_gamma   90.00
#
_symmetry.space_group_name_H-M   'P 1'
#
loop_
_entity.id
_entity.type
_entity.pdbx_description
1 polymer ?
#
loop_
_entity_poly.entity_id
_entity_poly.type
_entity_poly.pdbx_seq_one_letter_code
_entity_poly.pdbx_strand_id
1 'polypeptide(L)'
;TMALTAACVASPLASRRASADDASHSRVATPPGDVAALERVQLMFRHGDRTPITATAEDCDGANATWSSLTLDAERSRALARRGDVRESWRDKLYHRGLAWEGQLTTRGAAQMHALGREIIREWLIERCGFLSGDFAAVVRDGEVKVRSTAVKRCVQSAQSALAGGWDDESDDASAQLEIEVREKEQESMFPKPGSACERLSVLFKEAYEPAEHASREAFANAPHLARIRDGMEAQRNVRAGLTMVWDPLQCRVNHGMALPEGVRESDVAELLTMMEHRHFTFFSDADAASLVGGRLLREICEEMVAPEKYKLCIYSGHDSSLIALFAALGVLGEG
;
A
#
# COMPACT_ATOMS: atom_id res chain seq x y z
N THR A 1 13.94 7.90 31.47
CA THR A 1 14.12 8.35 30.08
C THR A 1 13.85 7.13 29.20
N MET A 2 12.66 7.01 28.61
CA MET A 2 12.34 5.87 27.73
C MET A 2 13.16 6.03 26.44
N ALA A 3 14.04 5.07 26.17
CA ALA A 3 14.73 4.99 24.89
C ALA A 3 13.73 4.42 23.88
N LEU A 4 13.29 5.28 22.96
CA LEU A 4 12.41 4.92 21.86
C LEU A 4 13.29 4.43 20.71
N THR A 5 13.31 3.12 20.49
CA THR A 5 14.02 2.53 19.36
C THR A 5 13.01 2.22 18.26
N ALA A 6 13.15 2.88 17.10
CA ALA A 6 12.41 2.54 15.89
C ALA A 6 13.27 1.63 15.02
N ALA A 7 12.84 0.39 14.81
CA ALA A 7 13.41 -0.48 13.78
C ALA A 7 12.53 -0.34 12.52
N CYS A 8 13.05 0.31 11.47
CA CYS A 8 12.40 0.34 10.17
C CYS A 8 12.89 -0.86 9.35
N VAL A 9 11.95 -1.70 8.93
CA VAL A 9 12.20 -2.72 7.89
C VAL A 9 11.52 -2.20 6.63
N ALA A 10 12.32 -1.82 5.63
CA ALA A 10 11.83 -1.43 4.32
C ALA A 10 11.88 -2.64 3.38
N SER A 11 10.73 -3.05 2.83
CA SER A 11 10.70 -3.89 1.64
C SER A 11 10.80 -3.00 0.39
N PRO A 12 11.51 -3.43 -0.68
CA PRO A 12 11.69 -2.63 -1.87
C PRO A 12 10.35 -2.25 -2.52
N LEU A 13 10.27 -1.01 -3.02
CA LEU A 13 9.07 -0.40 -3.60
C LEU A 13 8.59 -1.08 -4.90
N ALA A 14 9.42 -1.92 -5.51
CA ALA A 14 9.13 -2.65 -6.74
C ALA A 14 9.19 -4.17 -6.53
N SER A 15 8.04 -4.83 -6.63
CA SER A 15 7.97 -6.28 -6.89
C SER A 15 8.49 -6.53 -8.29
N ARG A 16 9.75 -6.96 -8.44
CA ARG A 16 10.26 -7.48 -9.71
C ARG A 16 9.71 -8.90 -9.91
N ARG A 17 9.57 -9.34 -11.17
CA ARG A 17 9.18 -10.72 -11.54
C ARG A 17 9.91 -11.72 -10.66
N ALA A 18 9.15 -12.53 -9.92
CA ALA A 18 9.63 -13.67 -9.13
C ALA A 18 11.11 -13.53 -8.72
N SER A 19 11.44 -12.44 -8.02
CA SER A 19 12.80 -12.21 -7.59
C SER A 19 13.08 -13.14 -6.43
N ALA A 20 14.32 -13.61 -6.32
CA ALA A 20 14.83 -14.17 -5.07
C ALA A 20 14.66 -13.19 -3.88
N ASP A 21 14.41 -11.89 -4.14
CA ASP A 21 14.03 -10.89 -3.15
C ASP A 21 12.67 -11.15 -2.48
N ASP A 22 11.73 -11.84 -3.12
CA ASP A 22 10.49 -12.30 -2.44
C ASP A 22 10.81 -13.37 -1.38
N ALA A 23 12.02 -13.96 -1.42
CA ALA A 23 12.49 -15.01 -0.51
C ALA A 23 13.67 -14.58 0.39
N SER A 24 14.27 -13.41 0.18
CA SER A 24 15.42 -12.93 0.95
C SER A 24 15.21 -11.53 1.51
N HIS A 25 15.28 -11.46 2.85
CA HIS A 25 15.15 -10.30 3.75
C HIS A 25 13.70 -10.02 4.19
N SER A 26 13.36 -10.22 5.47
CA SER A 26 13.94 -9.54 6.62
C SER A 26 14.03 -10.46 7.84
N ARG A 27 15.19 -10.54 8.50
CA ARG A 27 15.19 -10.96 9.90
C ARG A 27 14.73 -9.74 10.68
N VAL A 28 13.56 -9.79 11.32
CA VAL A 28 13.18 -8.81 12.35
C VAL A 28 14.41 -8.57 13.22
N ALA A 29 14.96 -7.36 13.13
CA ALA A 29 16.18 -7.03 13.85
C ALA A 29 15.92 -7.26 15.33
N THR A 30 16.82 -7.99 16.00
CA THR A 30 16.76 -8.12 17.45
C THR A 30 16.75 -6.69 18.01
N PRO A 31 15.79 -6.34 18.87
CA PRO A 31 15.79 -5.03 19.52
C PRO A 31 17.17 -4.78 20.16
N PRO A 32 17.66 -3.54 20.18
CA PRO A 32 18.93 -3.26 20.83
C PRO A 32 18.91 -3.74 22.29
N GLY A 33 20.06 -4.14 22.81
CA GLY A 33 20.17 -4.87 24.08
C GLY A 33 19.77 -4.09 25.34
N ASP A 34 19.38 -2.83 25.22
CA ASP A 34 18.88 -1.95 26.27
C ASP A 34 17.33 -1.89 26.36
N VAL A 35 16.62 -2.59 25.48
CA VAL A 35 15.15 -2.72 25.55
C VAL A 35 14.75 -3.67 26.69
N ALA A 36 14.20 -3.12 27.77
CA ALA A 36 13.79 -3.90 28.95
C ALA A 36 12.52 -4.75 28.72
N ALA A 37 11.57 -4.25 27.92
CA ALA A 37 10.32 -4.92 27.54
C ALA A 37 9.71 -4.30 26.28
N LEU A 38 9.01 -5.10 25.48
CA LEU A 38 8.20 -4.61 24.37
C LEU A 38 6.83 -4.17 24.89
N GLU A 39 6.46 -2.91 24.69
CA GLU A 39 5.19 -2.35 25.18
C GLU A 39 4.15 -2.10 24.07
N ARG A 40 4.62 -1.71 22.87
CA ARG A 40 3.75 -1.37 21.74
C ARG A 40 4.46 -1.59 20.42
N VAL A 41 3.70 -2.05 19.42
CA VAL A 41 4.14 -2.21 18.04
C VAL A 41 3.20 -1.46 17.11
N GLN A 42 3.78 -0.71 16.18
CA GLN A 42 3.04 -0.06 15.10
C GLN A 42 3.53 -0.63 13.77
N LEU A 43 2.67 -1.39 13.11
CA LEU A 43 2.95 -2.04 11.83
C LEU A 43 2.29 -1.24 10.71
N MET A 44 3.10 -0.66 9.82
CA MET A 44 2.61 0.01 8.63
C MET A 44 3.09 -0.71 7.37
N PHE A 45 2.20 -0.92 6.41
CA PHE A 45 2.56 -1.53 5.14
C PHE A 45 1.77 -0.95 3.97
N ARG A 46 2.36 -1.11 2.78
CA ARG A 46 1.67 -0.97 1.51
C ARG A 46 0.81 -2.22 1.29
N HIS A 47 -0.34 -2.05 0.63
CA HIS A 47 -1.10 -3.18 0.11
C HIS A 47 -0.24 -4.16 -0.72
N GLY A 48 -0.68 -5.41 -0.83
CA GLY A 48 -0.02 -6.43 -1.65
C GLY A 48 -0.13 -6.18 -3.16
N ASP A 49 0.41 -7.10 -3.94
CA ASP A 49 0.31 -7.13 -5.40
C ASP A 49 -1.14 -6.95 -5.91
N ARG A 50 -1.27 -6.18 -6.99
CA ARG A 50 -2.56 -5.75 -7.53
C ARG A 50 -2.53 -5.67 -9.04
N THR A 51 -3.73 -5.71 -9.60
CA THR A 51 -4.01 -5.32 -10.98
C THR A 51 -3.78 -3.82 -11.23
N PRO A 52 -3.70 -3.39 -12.51
CA PRO A 52 -3.53 -1.99 -12.86
C PRO A 52 -4.65 -1.08 -12.35
N ILE A 53 -4.34 0.15 -11.93
CA ILE A 53 -5.36 1.17 -11.57
C ILE A 53 -6.01 1.84 -12.79
N THR A 54 -5.46 1.59 -13.98
CA THR A 54 -5.98 2.09 -15.26
C THR A 54 -5.75 1.07 -16.36
N ALA A 55 -6.81 0.76 -17.10
CA ALA A 55 -6.75 -0.05 -18.31
C ALA A 55 -6.12 0.72 -19.49
N THR A 56 -5.29 0.01 -20.26
CA THR A 56 -4.91 0.38 -21.63
C THR A 56 -6.07 0.08 -22.59
N ALA A 57 -6.01 0.60 -23.82
CA ALA A 57 -6.96 0.23 -24.88
C ALA A 57 -6.97 -1.29 -25.13
N GLU A 58 -5.80 -1.93 -25.18
CA GLU A 58 -5.66 -3.38 -25.35
C GLU A 58 -6.27 -4.18 -24.18
N ASP A 59 -6.24 -3.64 -22.96
CA ASP A 59 -6.82 -4.33 -21.81
C ASP A 59 -8.35 -4.43 -21.90
N CYS A 60 -8.97 -3.49 -22.60
CA CYS A 60 -10.43 -3.43 -22.74
C CYS A 60 -10.96 -4.43 -23.75
N ASP A 61 -10.16 -4.75 -24.78
CA ASP A 61 -10.58 -5.61 -25.88
C ASP A 61 -10.12 -7.07 -25.75
N GLY A 62 -9.22 -7.40 -24.80
CA GLY A 62 -8.75 -8.78 -24.64
C GLY A 62 -8.17 -9.19 -23.28
N ALA A 63 -7.61 -8.27 -22.49
CA ALA A 63 -6.96 -8.64 -21.21
C ALA A 63 -7.90 -8.61 -20.00
N ASN A 64 -9.14 -8.12 -20.14
CA ASN A 64 -10.14 -8.03 -19.08
C ASN A 64 -10.35 -9.36 -18.34
N ALA A 65 -10.47 -10.48 -19.08
CA ALA A 65 -10.63 -11.81 -18.48
C ALA A 65 -9.37 -12.24 -17.72
N THR A 66 -8.19 -11.97 -18.28
CA THR A 66 -6.91 -12.28 -17.64
C THR A 66 -6.76 -11.52 -16.33
N TRP A 67 -6.95 -10.19 -16.33
CA TRP A 67 -6.87 -9.39 -15.10
C TRP A 67 -7.89 -9.82 -14.06
N SER A 68 -9.13 -10.06 -14.47
CA SER A 68 -10.19 -10.51 -13.57
C SER A 68 -9.86 -11.86 -12.91
N SER A 69 -9.25 -12.79 -13.66
CA SER A 69 -8.86 -14.12 -13.14
C SER A 69 -7.78 -14.08 -12.05
N LEU A 70 -7.01 -12.98 -11.96
CA LEU A 70 -5.98 -12.81 -10.94
C LEU A 70 -6.54 -12.27 -9.62
N THR A 71 -7.72 -11.65 -9.65
CA THR A 71 -8.33 -11.01 -8.48
C THR A 71 -8.96 -12.02 -7.51
N LEU A 72 -9.27 -11.57 -6.30
CA LEU A 72 -9.97 -12.39 -5.32
C LEU A 72 -11.43 -12.59 -5.72
N ASP A 73 -11.87 -13.84 -5.80
CA ASP A 73 -13.29 -14.16 -5.93
C ASP A 73 -14.07 -13.81 -4.64
N ALA A 74 -15.40 -13.94 -4.71
CA ALA A 74 -16.28 -13.60 -3.60
C ALA A 74 -16.09 -14.52 -2.38
N GLU A 75 -15.69 -15.78 -2.58
CA GLU A 75 -15.47 -16.73 -1.50
C GLU A 75 -14.21 -16.41 -0.72
N ARG A 76 -13.09 -16.19 -1.41
CA ARG A 76 -11.83 -15.75 -0.83
C ARG A 76 -11.98 -14.40 -0.14
N SER A 77 -12.70 -13.45 -0.75
CA SER A 77 -12.97 -12.16 -0.13
C SER A 77 -13.74 -12.30 1.19
N ARG A 78 -14.76 -13.17 1.24
CA ARG A 78 -15.50 -13.47 2.49
C ARG A 78 -14.63 -14.17 3.53
N ALA A 79 -13.75 -15.08 3.10
CA ALA A 79 -12.85 -15.79 4.00
C ALA A 79 -11.86 -14.84 4.69
N LEU A 80 -11.29 -13.90 3.95
CA LEU A 80 -10.36 -12.89 4.49
C LEU A 80 -11.03 -11.94 5.48
N ALA A 81 -12.30 -11.62 5.26
CA ALA A 81 -13.05 -10.73 6.16
C ALA A 81 -13.31 -11.32 7.56
N ARG A 82 -13.10 -12.63 7.78
CA ARG A 82 -13.40 -13.27 9.07
C ARG A 82 -12.65 -12.65 10.25
N ARG A 83 -11.38 -12.29 10.08
CA ARG A 83 -10.55 -11.70 11.15
C ARG A 83 -10.70 -10.19 11.28
N GLY A 84 -11.20 -9.52 10.25
CA GLY A 84 -11.48 -8.10 10.35
C GLY A 84 -12.28 -7.60 9.17
N ASP A 85 -13.19 -6.68 9.43
CA ASP A 85 -13.97 -6.05 8.38
C ASP A 85 -14.23 -4.59 8.69
N VAL A 86 -14.53 -3.82 7.65
CA VAL A 86 -15.03 -2.46 7.83
C VAL A 86 -16.46 -2.51 8.36
N ARG A 87 -16.92 -1.42 8.97
CA ARG A 87 -18.34 -1.28 9.32
C ARG A 87 -19.22 -1.51 8.09
N GLU A 88 -20.41 -2.07 8.30
CA GLU A 88 -21.35 -2.36 7.21
C GLU A 88 -21.61 -1.15 6.31
N SER A 89 -21.70 0.05 6.88
CA SER A 89 -21.90 1.31 6.17
C SER A 89 -20.80 1.68 5.17
N TRP A 90 -19.64 1.00 5.24
CA TRP A 90 -18.48 1.20 4.38
C TRP A 90 -18.31 0.15 3.28
N ARG A 91 -18.94 -1.03 3.40
CA ARG A 91 -18.69 -2.17 2.50
C ARG A 91 -18.88 -1.81 1.02
N ASP A 92 -19.93 -1.08 0.70
CA ASP A 92 -20.24 -0.61 -0.66
C ASP A 92 -19.65 0.77 -0.99
N LYS A 93 -18.95 1.41 -0.04
CA LYS A 93 -18.33 2.74 -0.20
C LYS A 93 -16.82 2.68 -0.38
N LEU A 94 -16.21 1.50 -0.25
CA LEU A 94 -14.78 1.34 -0.49
C LEU A 94 -14.45 1.76 -1.92
N TYR A 95 -13.44 2.61 -2.05
CA TYR A 95 -13.05 3.16 -3.33
C TYR A 95 -12.65 2.06 -4.31
N HIS A 96 -13.34 2.05 -5.45
CA HIS A 96 -12.98 1.32 -6.66
C HIS A 96 -13.03 2.29 -7.85
N ARG A 97 -12.20 2.07 -8.87
CA ARG A 97 -12.11 2.92 -10.06
C ARG A 97 -12.39 2.07 -11.29
N GLY A 98 -13.15 2.63 -12.24
CA GLY A 98 -13.33 2.07 -13.59
C GLY A 98 -13.81 0.62 -13.62
N LEU A 99 -13.09 -0.23 -14.36
CA LEU A 99 -13.47 -1.63 -14.58
C LEU A 99 -13.42 -2.43 -13.28
N ALA A 100 -14.19 -3.53 -13.20
CA ALA A 100 -14.32 -4.33 -11.99
C ALA A 100 -12.99 -4.87 -11.43
N TRP A 101 -11.99 -5.06 -12.30
CA TRP A 101 -10.66 -5.50 -11.93
C TRP A 101 -9.67 -4.35 -11.71
N GLU A 102 -9.97 -3.09 -12.05
CA GLU A 102 -9.00 -2.00 -11.90
C GLU A 102 -8.62 -1.80 -10.42
N GLY A 103 -7.32 -1.88 -10.14
CA GLY A 103 -6.72 -1.64 -8.83
C GLY A 103 -7.16 -2.61 -7.73
N GLN A 104 -7.64 -3.80 -8.10
CA GLN A 104 -8.00 -4.86 -7.16
C GLN A 104 -6.77 -5.66 -6.70
N LEU A 105 -6.78 -6.08 -5.43
CA LEU A 105 -5.78 -7.00 -4.88
C LEU A 105 -5.83 -8.34 -5.63
N THR A 106 -4.68 -8.89 -5.99
CA THR A 106 -4.62 -10.22 -6.59
C THR A 106 -4.56 -11.31 -5.53
N THR A 107 -4.75 -12.57 -5.95
CA THR A 107 -4.49 -13.73 -5.08
C THR A 107 -3.01 -13.77 -4.63
N ARG A 108 -2.07 -13.35 -5.49
CA ARG A 108 -0.65 -13.20 -5.12
C ARG A 108 -0.49 -12.13 -4.04
N GLY A 109 -1.17 -10.99 -4.18
CA GLY A 109 -1.15 -9.91 -3.19
C GLY A 109 -1.70 -10.33 -1.83
N ALA A 110 -2.81 -11.06 -1.81
CA ALA A 110 -3.34 -11.62 -0.57
C ALA A 110 -2.36 -12.59 0.09
N ALA A 111 -1.70 -13.46 -0.69
CA ALA A 111 -0.69 -14.39 -0.16
C ALA A 111 0.53 -13.66 0.42
N GLN A 112 1.02 -12.60 -0.23
CA GLN A 112 2.11 -11.75 0.29
C GLN A 112 1.73 -11.14 1.65
N MET A 113 0.52 -10.59 1.75
CA MET A 113 0.07 -9.94 2.97
C MET A 113 -0.19 -10.95 4.10
N HIS A 114 -0.68 -12.14 3.75
CA HIS A 114 -0.79 -13.25 4.69
C HIS A 114 0.60 -13.69 5.20
N ALA A 115 1.60 -13.79 4.33
CA ALA A 115 2.97 -14.11 4.74
C ALA A 115 3.54 -13.04 5.69
N LEU A 116 3.33 -11.75 5.40
CA LEU A 116 3.70 -10.66 6.32
C LEU A 116 3.02 -10.80 7.68
N GLY A 117 1.72 -11.10 7.69
CA GLY A 117 0.95 -11.36 8.91
C GLY A 117 1.51 -12.52 9.72
N ARG A 118 1.84 -13.63 9.05
CA ARG A 118 2.45 -14.80 9.69
C ARG A 118 3.80 -14.45 10.31
N GLU A 119 4.69 -13.79 9.57
CA GLU A 119 6.03 -13.46 10.05
C GLU A 119 6.00 -12.49 11.24
N ILE A 120 5.23 -11.40 11.12
CA ILE A 120 5.24 -10.32 12.10
C ILE A 120 4.28 -10.63 13.26
N ILE A 121 3.04 -11.04 12.99
CA ILE A 121 2.04 -11.20 14.05
C ILE A 121 2.19 -12.57 14.72
N ARG A 122 2.15 -13.65 13.93
CA ARG A 122 2.19 -15.02 14.47
C ARG A 122 3.58 -15.36 15.02
N GLU A 123 4.60 -15.36 14.18
CA GLU A 123 5.92 -15.87 14.55
C GLU A 123 6.68 -14.92 15.48
N TRP A 124 6.59 -13.60 15.28
CA TRP A 124 7.28 -12.65 16.15
C TRP A 124 6.49 -12.29 17.40
N LEU A 125 5.32 -11.65 17.25
CA LEU A 125 4.62 -11.05 18.38
C LEU A 125 3.90 -12.08 19.27
N ILE A 126 3.38 -13.16 18.71
CA ILE A 126 2.70 -14.21 19.48
C ILE A 126 3.72 -15.26 19.96
N GLU A 127 4.40 -15.95 19.05
CA GLU A 127 5.19 -17.15 19.40
C GLU A 127 6.53 -16.82 20.06
N ARG A 128 7.33 -15.91 19.48
CA ARG A 128 8.66 -15.60 20.00
C ARG A 128 8.62 -14.66 21.21
N CYS A 129 7.80 -13.62 21.15
CA CYS A 129 7.75 -12.60 22.20
C CYS A 129 6.70 -12.86 23.27
N GLY A 130 5.67 -13.67 23.01
CA GLY A 130 4.53 -13.81 23.92
C GLY A 130 3.82 -12.49 24.20
N PHE A 131 3.92 -11.53 23.27
CA PHE A 131 3.47 -10.16 23.45
C PHE A 131 1.95 -10.03 23.20
N LEU A 132 1.46 -10.69 22.14
CA LEU A 132 0.03 -10.82 21.82
C LEU A 132 -0.50 -12.21 22.17
N SER A 133 -1.79 -12.29 22.48
CA SER A 133 -2.46 -13.59 22.64
C SER A 133 -2.57 -14.33 21.29
N GLY A 134 -2.32 -15.64 21.32
CA GLY A 134 -2.63 -16.54 20.20
C GLY A 134 -4.13 -16.84 20.05
N ASP A 135 -4.92 -16.64 21.10
CA ASP A 135 -6.39 -16.72 21.06
C ASP A 135 -6.95 -15.40 20.50
N PHE A 136 -7.49 -15.47 19.27
CA PHE A 136 -8.03 -14.31 18.59
C PHE A 136 -9.26 -13.72 19.30
N ALA A 137 -10.11 -14.56 19.90
CA ALA A 137 -11.28 -14.09 20.62
C ALA A 137 -10.87 -13.29 21.87
N ALA A 138 -9.80 -13.68 22.54
CA ALA A 138 -9.21 -12.89 23.63
C ALA A 138 -8.67 -11.54 23.12
N VAL A 139 -7.96 -11.51 21.99
CA VAL A 139 -7.45 -10.27 21.37
C VAL A 139 -8.59 -9.28 21.10
N VAL A 140 -9.70 -9.75 20.54
CA VAL A 140 -10.87 -8.91 20.24
C VAL A 140 -11.55 -8.42 21.52
N ARG A 141 -11.79 -9.31 22.49
CA ARG A 141 -12.45 -8.99 23.76
C ARG A 141 -11.65 -7.97 24.58
N ASP A 142 -10.34 -8.15 24.64
CA ASP A 142 -9.45 -7.35 25.47
C ASP A 142 -8.99 -6.07 24.73
N GLY A 143 -9.30 -5.97 23.43
CA GLY A 143 -9.05 -4.79 22.61
C GLY A 143 -7.57 -4.56 22.32
N GLU A 144 -6.75 -5.61 22.23
CA GLU A 144 -5.29 -5.50 22.14
C GLU A 144 -4.80 -4.93 20.78
N VAL A 145 -5.64 -4.99 19.75
CA VAL A 145 -5.27 -4.67 18.36
C VAL A 145 -6.17 -3.57 17.79
N LYS A 146 -5.55 -2.53 17.23
CA LYS A 146 -6.21 -1.52 16.40
C LYS A 146 -5.83 -1.74 14.94
N VAL A 147 -6.81 -1.69 14.04
CA VAL A 147 -6.57 -1.78 12.59
C VAL A 147 -7.15 -0.54 11.90
N ARG A 148 -6.31 0.13 11.12
CA ARG A 148 -6.70 1.25 10.27
C ARG A 148 -6.28 0.98 8.83
N SER A 149 -7.16 1.25 7.89
CA SER A 149 -6.88 1.17 6.46
C SER A 149 -7.34 2.45 5.76
N THR A 150 -6.70 2.77 4.64
CA THR A 150 -7.33 3.71 3.70
C THR A 150 -8.62 3.08 3.17
N ALA A 151 -9.61 3.91 2.82
CA ALA A 151 -10.91 3.45 2.29
C ALA A 151 -10.82 2.93 0.83
N VAL A 152 -9.80 2.12 0.53
CA VAL A 152 -9.55 1.50 -0.78
C VAL A 152 -9.59 -0.01 -0.62
N LYS A 153 -10.40 -0.70 -1.44
CA LYS A 153 -10.69 -2.13 -1.26
C LYS A 153 -9.43 -3.01 -1.14
N ARG A 154 -8.41 -2.78 -1.97
CA ARG A 154 -7.14 -3.53 -1.90
C ARG A 154 -6.36 -3.32 -0.60
N CYS A 155 -6.47 -2.15 0.04
CA CYS A 155 -5.81 -1.88 1.33
C CYS A 155 -6.56 -2.60 2.46
N VAL A 156 -7.89 -2.54 2.45
CA VAL A 156 -8.73 -3.29 3.41
C VAL A 156 -8.46 -4.79 3.29
N GLN A 157 -8.48 -5.35 2.07
CA GLN A 157 -8.19 -6.77 1.83
C GLN A 157 -6.75 -7.16 2.19
N SER A 158 -5.79 -6.23 2.08
CA SER A 158 -4.42 -6.45 2.54
C SER A 158 -4.33 -6.54 4.06
N ALA A 159 -5.07 -5.67 4.78
CA ALA A 159 -5.18 -5.76 6.25
C ALA A 159 -5.83 -7.07 6.68
N GLN A 160 -6.93 -7.44 6.03
CA GLN A 160 -7.61 -8.72 6.24
C GLN A 160 -6.67 -9.92 6.05
N SER A 161 -5.87 -9.89 4.98
CA SER A 161 -4.89 -10.95 4.69
C SER A 161 -3.80 -11.03 5.75
N ALA A 162 -3.28 -9.89 6.22
CA ALA A 162 -2.30 -9.85 7.31
C ALA A 162 -2.88 -10.38 8.63
N LEU A 163 -4.12 -10.01 8.98
CA LEU A 163 -4.80 -10.55 10.15
C LEU A 163 -4.99 -12.08 10.04
N ALA A 164 -5.41 -12.57 8.87
CA ALA A 164 -5.55 -14.01 8.62
C ALA A 164 -4.21 -14.77 8.78
N GLY A 165 -3.09 -14.17 8.37
CA GLY A 165 -1.76 -14.74 8.59
C GLY A 165 -1.32 -14.76 10.06
N GLY A 166 -1.77 -13.79 10.86
CA GLY A 166 -1.48 -13.70 12.29
C GLY A 166 -2.26 -14.69 13.16
N TRP A 167 -3.50 -15.00 12.76
CA TRP A 167 -4.41 -15.92 13.44
C TRP A 167 -5.05 -16.89 12.43
N ASP A 168 -4.28 -17.91 12.05
CA ASP A 168 -4.65 -18.92 11.06
C ASP A 168 -5.49 -20.08 11.62
N ASP A 169 -5.77 -20.11 12.92
CA ASP A 169 -6.49 -21.21 13.57
C ASP A 169 -8.00 -21.22 13.23
N GLU A 170 -8.48 -22.25 12.53
CA GLU A 170 -9.90 -22.40 12.17
C GLU A 170 -10.84 -22.66 13.36
N SER A 171 -10.28 -22.88 14.57
CA SER A 171 -11.04 -23.22 15.77
C SER A 171 -11.67 -22.02 16.49
N ASP A 172 -11.43 -20.80 16.01
CA ASP A 172 -11.89 -19.60 16.68
C ASP A 172 -13.39 -19.37 16.52
N ASP A 173 -13.98 -18.79 17.57
CA ASP A 173 -15.36 -18.33 17.58
C ASP A 173 -15.61 -17.43 16.37
N ALA A 174 -16.50 -17.88 15.48
CA ALA A 174 -16.87 -17.16 14.25
C ALA A 174 -17.48 -15.77 14.52
N SER A 175 -17.79 -15.44 15.78
CA SER A 175 -18.28 -14.12 16.19
C SER A 175 -17.17 -13.10 16.48
N ALA A 176 -15.93 -13.52 16.75
CA ALA A 176 -14.84 -12.60 17.02
C ALA A 176 -14.32 -11.99 15.71
N GLN A 177 -14.35 -10.66 15.60
CA GLN A 177 -13.88 -9.91 14.43
C GLN A 177 -13.36 -8.54 14.85
N LEU A 178 -12.22 -8.10 14.30
CA LEU A 178 -11.71 -6.74 14.50
C LEU A 178 -12.41 -5.75 13.55
N GLU A 179 -12.69 -4.54 14.04
CA GLU A 179 -13.11 -3.44 13.16
C GLU A 179 -11.88 -2.88 12.42
N ILE A 180 -11.96 -2.80 11.10
CA ILE A 180 -11.01 -2.06 10.27
C ILE A 180 -11.51 -0.63 10.13
N GLU A 181 -10.89 0.30 10.86
CA GLU A 181 -11.20 1.73 10.78
C GLU A 181 -10.81 2.25 9.39
N VAL A 182 -11.77 2.83 8.69
CA VAL A 182 -11.56 3.60 7.46
C VAL A 182 -12.18 4.98 7.63
N ARG A 183 -11.67 5.95 6.86
CA ARG A 183 -12.12 7.35 6.93
C ARG A 183 -12.59 7.84 5.58
N GLU A 184 -13.41 8.88 5.61
CA GLU A 184 -13.72 9.66 4.42
C GLU A 184 -12.45 10.30 3.85
N LYS A 185 -12.46 10.50 2.53
CA LYS A 185 -11.31 11.02 1.79
C LYS A 185 -10.83 12.38 2.32
N GLU A 186 -11.73 13.16 2.89
CA GLU A 186 -11.49 14.49 3.45
C GLU A 186 -10.80 14.44 4.83
N GLN A 187 -10.91 13.31 5.54
CA GLN A 187 -10.32 13.07 6.86
C GLN A 187 -9.13 12.12 6.82
N GLU A 188 -8.69 11.74 5.61
CA GLU A 188 -7.60 10.81 5.43
C GLU A 188 -6.24 11.48 5.64
N SER A 189 -5.38 10.82 6.41
CA SER A 189 -4.02 11.27 6.71
C SER A 189 -2.94 10.34 6.17
N MET A 190 -3.30 9.12 5.73
CA MET A 190 -2.33 8.17 5.18
C MET A 190 -1.97 8.42 3.72
N PHE A 191 -2.64 9.31 2.98
CA PHE A 191 -2.18 9.68 1.64
C PHE A 191 -2.49 11.14 1.30
N PRO A 192 -1.65 11.78 0.46
CA PRO A 192 -1.85 13.17 0.08
C PRO A 192 -3.08 13.36 -0.80
N LYS A 193 -3.82 14.44 -0.58
CA LYS A 193 -4.86 14.92 -1.52
C LYS A 193 -4.49 16.30 -2.06
N PRO A 194 -4.06 16.40 -3.33
CA PRO A 194 -4.09 17.67 -4.05
C PRO A 194 -5.54 18.20 -4.11
N GLY A 195 -5.73 19.49 -3.82
CA GLY A 195 -6.95 20.20 -4.19
C GLY A 195 -8.21 20.06 -3.32
N SER A 196 -8.16 19.55 -2.08
CA SER A 196 -9.40 19.46 -1.27
C SER A 196 -9.44 20.16 0.08
N ALA A 197 -8.32 20.67 0.58
CA ALA A 197 -8.31 21.40 1.85
C ALA A 197 -7.03 22.22 2.09
N CYS A 198 -5.98 22.06 1.27
CA CYS A 198 -4.70 22.73 1.48
C CYS A 198 -4.19 23.32 0.17
N GLU A 199 -4.35 24.63 0.01
CA GLU A 199 -3.88 25.37 -1.17
C GLU A 199 -2.36 25.29 -1.33
N ARG A 200 -1.60 25.39 -0.22
CA ARG A 200 -0.14 25.24 -0.24
C ARG A 200 0.28 23.89 -0.80
N LEU A 201 -0.39 22.81 -0.41
CA LEU A 201 -0.12 21.48 -0.93
C LEU A 201 -0.36 21.41 -2.45
N SER A 202 -1.42 22.06 -2.95
CA SER A 202 -1.68 22.14 -4.40
C SER A 202 -0.57 22.89 -5.16
N VAL A 203 -0.04 23.97 -4.58
CA VAL A 203 1.10 24.72 -5.15
C VAL A 203 2.35 23.85 -5.19
N LEU A 204 2.68 23.17 -4.09
CA LEU A 204 3.83 22.26 -4.00
C LEU A 204 3.74 21.11 -5.01
N PHE A 205 2.54 20.53 -5.18
CA PHE A 205 2.30 19.53 -6.21
C PHE A 205 2.63 20.08 -7.60
N LYS A 206 2.14 21.28 -7.93
CA LYS A 206 2.41 21.90 -9.22
C LYS A 206 3.90 22.18 -9.42
N GLU A 207 4.57 22.77 -8.44
CA GLU A 207 5.99 23.13 -8.48
C GLU A 207 6.87 21.89 -8.68
N ALA A 208 6.59 20.80 -7.95
CA ALA A 208 7.37 19.56 -8.05
C ALA A 208 7.03 18.74 -9.31
N TYR A 209 5.78 18.78 -9.78
CA TYR A 209 5.32 17.89 -10.86
C TYR A 209 5.49 18.52 -12.23
N GLU A 210 5.49 19.85 -12.40
CA GLU A 210 5.61 20.49 -13.71
C GLU A 210 6.91 20.08 -14.46
N PRO A 211 8.11 20.06 -13.83
CA PRO A 211 9.31 19.59 -14.50
C PRO A 211 9.22 18.10 -14.90
N ALA A 212 8.66 17.26 -14.02
CA ALA A 212 8.47 15.85 -14.30
C ALA A 212 7.43 15.61 -15.40
N GLU A 213 6.39 16.45 -15.49
CA GLU A 213 5.41 16.43 -16.57
C GLU A 213 6.05 16.85 -17.90
N HIS A 214 6.92 17.86 -17.90
CA HIS A 214 7.66 18.24 -19.09
C HIS A 214 8.53 17.08 -19.60
N ALA A 215 9.35 16.50 -18.71
CA ALA A 215 10.17 15.34 -19.04
C ALA A 215 9.33 14.16 -19.55
N SER A 216 8.16 13.91 -18.95
CA SER A 216 7.22 12.87 -19.41
C SER A 216 6.71 13.13 -20.82
N ARG A 217 6.39 14.39 -21.15
CA ARG A 217 5.94 14.77 -22.50
C ARG A 217 7.05 14.54 -23.52
N GLU A 218 8.29 14.90 -23.19
CA GLU A 218 9.45 14.65 -24.06
C GLU A 218 9.73 13.16 -24.24
N ALA A 219 9.71 12.37 -23.16
CA ALA A 219 9.88 10.93 -23.21
C ALA A 219 8.84 10.28 -24.14
N PHE A 220 7.57 10.67 -24.02
CA PHE A 220 6.53 10.17 -24.93
C PHE A 220 6.71 10.68 -26.36
N ALA A 221 7.15 11.92 -26.58
CA ALA A 221 7.41 12.44 -27.93
C ALA A 221 8.55 11.68 -28.64
N ASN A 222 9.55 11.24 -27.89
CA ASN A 222 10.72 10.51 -28.41
C ASN A 222 10.49 8.98 -28.49
N ALA A 223 9.39 8.46 -27.94
CA ALA A 223 9.05 7.03 -27.92
C ALA A 223 7.66 6.78 -28.53
N PRO A 224 7.56 6.62 -29.87
CA PRO A 224 6.27 6.45 -30.56
C PRO A 224 5.41 5.30 -30.04
N HIS A 225 6.03 4.21 -29.58
CA HIS A 225 5.32 3.08 -28.97
C HIS A 225 4.65 3.43 -27.64
N LEU A 226 5.30 4.24 -26.80
CA LEU A 226 4.70 4.73 -25.55
C LEU A 226 3.65 5.83 -25.80
N ALA A 227 3.88 6.70 -26.79
CA ALA A 227 2.89 7.69 -27.22
C ALA A 227 1.58 7.03 -27.69
N ARG A 228 1.67 5.95 -28.49
CA ARG A 228 0.48 5.19 -28.92
C ARG A 228 -0.35 4.68 -27.75
N ILE A 229 0.30 4.18 -26.70
CA ILE A 229 -0.40 3.70 -25.48
C ILE A 229 -1.09 4.86 -24.78
N ARG A 230 -0.36 5.96 -24.55
CA ARG A 230 -0.89 7.17 -23.93
C ARG A 230 -2.13 7.67 -24.69
N ASP A 231 -2.00 7.87 -26.00
CA ASP A 231 -3.05 8.43 -26.84
C ASP A 231 -4.27 7.50 -26.91
N GLY A 232 -4.06 6.19 -26.93
CA GLY A 232 -5.14 5.20 -26.82
C GLY A 232 -5.91 5.31 -25.49
N MET A 233 -5.19 5.48 -24.37
CA MET A 233 -5.84 5.72 -23.06
C MET A 233 -6.61 7.04 -23.03
N GLU A 234 -6.05 8.11 -23.60
CA GLU A 234 -6.69 9.43 -23.65
C GLU A 234 -7.99 9.38 -24.45
N ALA A 235 -7.95 8.76 -25.63
CA ALA A 235 -9.12 8.58 -26.48
C ALA A 235 -10.22 7.76 -25.79
N GLN A 236 -9.83 6.68 -25.10
CA GLN A 236 -10.78 5.79 -24.45
C GLN A 236 -11.44 6.42 -23.21
N ARG A 237 -10.67 7.15 -22.39
CA ARG A 237 -11.13 7.67 -21.10
C ARG A 237 -11.57 9.13 -21.14
N ASN A 238 -11.35 9.81 -22.26
CA ASN A 238 -11.59 11.24 -22.44
C ASN A 238 -10.92 12.09 -21.33
N VAL A 239 -9.72 11.69 -20.91
CA VAL A 239 -8.89 12.38 -19.93
C VAL A 239 -7.43 12.30 -20.36
N ARG A 240 -6.66 13.35 -20.05
CA ARG A 240 -5.21 13.35 -20.30
C ARG A 240 -4.51 12.25 -19.51
N ALA A 241 -3.66 11.47 -20.17
CA ALA A 241 -2.94 10.35 -19.58
C ALA A 241 -1.54 10.81 -19.15
N GLY A 242 -1.33 10.92 -17.84
CA GLY A 242 -0.04 11.24 -17.26
C GLY A 242 0.88 10.02 -17.12
N LEU A 243 2.12 10.26 -16.70
CA LEU A 243 3.17 9.24 -16.51
C LEU A 243 2.67 7.99 -15.76
N THR A 244 1.99 8.17 -14.62
CA THR A 244 1.48 7.07 -13.80
C THR A 244 0.48 6.19 -14.55
N MET A 245 -0.39 6.79 -15.38
CA MET A 245 -1.43 6.04 -16.11
C MET A 245 -0.84 5.12 -17.18
N VAL A 246 0.28 5.52 -17.78
CA VAL A 246 0.98 4.71 -18.78
C VAL A 246 1.86 3.66 -18.10
N TRP A 247 2.64 4.06 -17.08
CA TRP A 247 3.57 3.17 -16.39
C TRP A 247 2.87 2.02 -15.65
N ASP A 248 1.82 2.31 -14.89
CA ASP A 248 1.19 1.34 -13.97
C ASP A 248 0.72 0.04 -14.67
N PRO A 249 -0.06 0.08 -15.77
CA PRO A 249 -0.46 -1.14 -16.46
C PRO A 249 0.72 -1.90 -17.09
N LEU A 250 1.75 -1.21 -17.58
CA LEU A 250 2.94 -1.86 -18.13
C LEU A 250 3.73 -2.57 -17.02
N GLN A 251 3.91 -1.93 -15.87
CA GLN A 251 4.57 -2.52 -14.71
C GLN A 251 3.80 -3.75 -14.20
N CYS A 252 2.47 -3.68 -14.12
CA CYS A 252 1.67 -4.84 -13.73
C CYS A 252 1.87 -6.01 -14.70
N ARG A 253 1.91 -5.74 -16.03
CA ARG A 253 2.18 -6.80 -17.02
C ARG A 253 3.55 -7.45 -16.80
N VAL A 254 4.59 -6.66 -16.55
CA VAL A 254 5.91 -7.19 -16.17
C VAL A 254 5.79 -8.09 -14.96
N ASN A 255 5.20 -7.60 -13.87
CA ASN A 255 5.09 -8.31 -12.58
C ASN A 255 4.34 -9.65 -12.69
N HIS A 256 3.38 -9.74 -13.61
CA HIS A 256 2.56 -10.93 -13.85
C HIS A 256 3.04 -11.81 -15.02
N GLY A 257 4.19 -11.53 -15.61
CA GLY A 257 4.68 -12.34 -16.72
C GLY A 257 3.87 -12.19 -18.02
N MET A 258 3.05 -11.15 -18.12
CA MET A 258 2.21 -10.90 -19.28
C MET A 258 3.01 -10.21 -20.39
N ALA A 259 2.58 -10.43 -21.65
CA ALA A 259 3.17 -9.75 -22.79
C ALA A 259 2.98 -8.23 -22.67
N LEU A 260 4.03 -7.47 -22.99
CA LEU A 260 3.94 -6.03 -23.16
C LEU A 260 3.31 -5.69 -24.52
N PRO A 261 2.66 -4.52 -24.65
CA PRO A 261 2.15 -4.04 -25.94
C PRO A 261 3.24 -3.97 -27.01
N GLU A 262 2.83 -4.00 -28.28
CA GLU A 262 3.75 -4.05 -29.42
C GLU A 262 4.79 -2.92 -29.39
N GLY A 263 6.07 -3.30 -29.42
CA GLY A 263 7.21 -2.39 -29.44
C GLY A 263 7.66 -1.87 -28.06
N VAL A 264 6.92 -2.17 -26.99
CA VAL A 264 7.32 -1.82 -25.62
C VAL A 264 8.26 -2.89 -25.05
N ARG A 265 9.37 -2.44 -24.48
CA ARG A 265 10.37 -3.29 -23.81
C ARG A 265 10.33 -3.08 -22.30
N GLU A 266 10.84 -4.06 -21.55
CA GLU A 266 11.01 -3.93 -20.09
C GLU A 266 11.93 -2.74 -19.72
N SER A 267 12.89 -2.38 -20.60
CA SER A 267 13.71 -1.17 -20.43
C SER A 267 12.90 0.11 -20.41
N ASP A 268 11.84 0.18 -21.22
CA ASP A 268 10.99 1.37 -21.31
C ASP A 268 10.15 1.49 -20.03
N VAL A 269 9.68 0.35 -19.49
CA VAL A 269 8.96 0.30 -18.20
C VAL A 269 9.88 0.75 -17.05
N ALA A 270 11.14 0.32 -17.07
CA ALA A 270 12.15 0.72 -16.09
C ALA A 270 12.47 2.22 -16.16
N GLU A 271 12.58 2.79 -17.37
CA GLU A 271 12.78 4.22 -17.55
C GLU A 271 11.62 5.05 -16.99
N LEU A 272 10.37 4.65 -17.30
CA LEU A 272 9.18 5.29 -16.73
C LEU A 272 9.13 5.19 -15.20
N LEU A 273 9.60 4.07 -14.63
CA LEU A 273 9.74 3.92 -13.18
C LEU A 273 10.76 4.92 -12.61
N THR A 274 11.94 5.07 -13.22
CA THR A 274 12.94 6.05 -12.78
C THR A 274 12.38 7.47 -12.81
N MET A 275 11.59 7.83 -13.83
CA MET A 275 10.91 9.13 -13.89
C MET A 275 9.87 9.31 -12.77
N MET A 276 9.12 8.25 -12.45
CA MET A 276 8.15 8.22 -11.36
C MET A 276 8.82 8.34 -9.99
N GLU A 277 9.94 7.66 -9.78
CA GLU A 277 10.75 7.73 -8.57
C GLU A 277 11.31 9.14 -8.37
N HIS A 278 11.92 9.71 -9.41
CA HIS A 278 12.44 11.09 -9.37
C HIS A 278 11.32 12.08 -9.02
N ARG A 279 10.14 11.97 -9.65
CA ARG A 279 8.99 12.84 -9.34
C ARG A 279 8.57 12.75 -7.87
N HIS A 280 8.48 11.54 -7.31
CA HIS A 280 8.11 11.37 -5.91
C HIS A 280 9.21 11.88 -4.97
N PHE A 281 10.48 11.55 -5.25
CA PHE A 281 11.60 11.99 -4.44
C PHE A 281 11.67 13.51 -4.39
N THR A 282 11.63 14.20 -5.54
CA THR A 282 11.61 15.67 -5.60
C THR A 282 10.49 16.27 -4.77
N PHE A 283 9.29 15.70 -4.83
CA PHE A 283 8.16 16.21 -4.05
C PHE A 283 8.34 15.98 -2.55
N PHE A 284 8.79 14.79 -2.13
CA PHE A 284 8.90 14.43 -0.72
C PHE A 284 10.20 14.90 -0.06
N SER A 285 11.20 15.34 -0.82
CA SER A 285 12.39 16.04 -0.30
C SER A 285 12.11 17.50 0.07
N ASP A 286 10.99 18.08 -0.39
CA ASP A 286 10.57 19.39 0.05
C ASP A 286 10.04 19.34 1.50
N ALA A 287 10.59 20.18 2.37
CA ALA A 287 10.27 20.16 3.81
C ALA A 287 8.80 20.51 4.09
N ASP A 288 8.20 21.43 3.32
CA ASP A 288 6.78 21.76 3.47
C ASP A 288 5.91 20.57 3.04
N ALA A 289 6.25 19.92 1.92
CA ALA A 289 5.53 18.77 1.42
C ALA A 289 5.62 17.57 2.38
N ALA A 290 6.82 17.28 2.89
CA ALA A 290 7.05 16.24 3.88
C ALA A 290 6.21 16.49 5.15
N SER A 291 6.21 17.73 5.65
CA SER A 291 5.43 18.14 6.83
C SER A 291 3.91 18.08 6.59
N LEU A 292 3.42 18.62 5.47
CA LEU A 292 1.98 18.73 5.17
C LEU A 292 1.33 17.39 4.84
N VAL A 293 2.10 16.45 4.26
CA VAL A 293 1.63 15.12 3.88
C VAL A 293 1.95 14.11 4.98
N GLY A 294 3.23 13.90 5.27
CA GLY A 294 3.67 12.88 6.22
C GLY A 294 3.47 13.27 7.69
N GLY A 295 3.53 14.57 8.01
CA GLY A 295 3.43 15.05 9.39
C GLY A 295 2.09 14.75 10.07
N ARG A 296 0.98 14.66 9.33
CA ARG A 296 -0.32 14.25 9.91
C ARG A 296 -0.32 12.78 10.30
N LEU A 297 0.17 11.92 9.42
CA LEU A 297 0.31 10.50 9.72
C LEU A 297 1.30 10.27 10.86
N LEU A 298 2.45 10.94 10.84
CA LEU A 298 3.45 10.85 11.91
C LEU A 298 2.87 11.31 13.25
N ARG A 299 2.11 12.42 13.26
CA ARG A 299 1.41 12.86 14.47
C ARG A 299 0.47 11.78 15.00
N GLU A 300 -0.35 11.17 14.15
CA GLU A 300 -1.26 10.11 14.58
C GLU A 300 -0.51 8.88 15.14
N ILE A 301 0.59 8.47 14.50
CA ILE A 301 1.47 7.41 15.00
C ILE A 301 2.05 7.77 16.37
N CYS A 302 2.51 9.02 16.57
CA CYS A 302 3.04 9.49 17.85
C CYS A 302 1.95 9.59 18.93
N GLU A 303 0.75 10.04 18.60
CA GLU A 303 -0.40 10.10 19.52
C GLU A 303 -0.80 8.68 19.96
N GLU A 304 -0.85 7.74 19.03
CA GLU A 304 -1.08 6.32 19.32
C GLU A 304 0.08 5.67 20.08
N MET A 305 1.29 6.24 20.05
CA MET A 305 2.43 5.76 20.82
C MET A 305 2.37 6.16 22.29
N VAL A 306 1.81 7.35 22.59
CA VAL A 306 1.70 7.88 23.97
C VAL A 306 0.31 7.71 24.58
N ALA A 307 -0.66 7.22 23.80
CA ALA A 307 -1.99 6.93 24.29
C ALA A 307 -1.94 5.92 25.47
N PRO A 308 -2.76 6.11 26.52
CA PRO A 308 -2.89 5.16 27.62
C PRO A 308 -3.11 3.74 27.09
N GLU A 309 -2.53 2.74 27.75
CA GLU A 309 -2.46 1.32 27.35
C GLU A 309 -3.80 0.74 26.87
N LYS A 310 -4.16 1.02 25.62
CA LYS A 310 -5.34 0.47 24.97
C LYS A 310 -4.95 -0.60 23.97
N TYR A 311 -3.91 -0.36 23.18
CA TYR A 311 -3.47 -1.27 22.12
C TYR A 311 -2.02 -1.68 22.31
N LYS A 312 -1.77 -2.99 22.14
CA LYS A 312 -0.44 -3.58 22.01
C LYS A 312 0.06 -3.49 20.57
N LEU A 313 -0.82 -3.70 19.59
CA LEU A 313 -0.50 -3.62 18.16
C LEU A 313 -1.44 -2.65 17.43
N CYS A 314 -0.87 -1.69 16.70
CA CYS A 314 -1.59 -0.85 15.76
C CYS A 314 -1.16 -1.21 14.32
N ILE A 315 -2.12 -1.52 13.46
CA ILE A 315 -1.88 -1.85 12.04
C ILE A 315 -2.39 -0.73 11.15
N TYR A 316 -1.55 -0.28 10.21
CA TYR A 316 -1.84 0.76 9.22
C TYR A 316 -1.65 0.21 7.80
N SER A 317 -2.76 -0.03 7.10
CA SER A 317 -2.76 -0.51 5.72
C SER A 317 -2.97 0.62 4.73
N GLY A 318 -1.93 0.92 3.94
CA GLY A 318 -1.91 2.08 3.07
C GLY A 318 -1.26 1.82 1.70
N HIS A 319 -0.57 2.84 1.20
CA HIS A 319 -0.01 2.91 -0.14
C HIS A 319 1.51 3.07 -0.09
N ASP A 320 2.15 2.93 -1.25
CA ASP A 320 3.53 3.36 -1.47
C ASP A 320 3.71 4.84 -1.09
N SER A 321 2.79 5.71 -1.51
CA SER A 321 2.79 7.12 -1.12
C SER A 321 2.67 7.34 0.40
N SER A 322 2.04 6.41 1.13
CA SER A 322 1.91 6.48 2.59
C SER A 322 3.26 6.25 3.26
N LEU A 323 3.99 5.23 2.81
CA LEU A 323 5.33 4.92 3.32
C LEU A 323 6.33 6.02 2.97
N ILE A 324 6.32 6.49 1.72
CA ILE A 324 7.21 7.57 1.27
C ILE A 324 6.96 8.84 2.10
N ALA A 325 5.69 9.19 2.34
CA ALA A 325 5.33 10.34 3.17
C ALA A 325 5.82 10.18 4.62
N LEU A 326 5.67 8.99 5.21
CA LEU A 326 6.15 8.73 6.57
C LEU A 326 7.68 8.83 6.66
N PHE A 327 8.41 8.22 5.72
CA PHE A 327 9.87 8.31 5.67
C PHE A 327 10.37 9.73 5.48
N ALA A 328 9.69 10.53 4.65
CA ALA A 328 9.97 11.94 4.48
C ALA A 328 9.79 12.72 5.80
N ALA A 329 8.67 12.49 6.51
CA ALA A 329 8.41 13.15 7.79
C ALA A 329 9.36 12.71 8.92
N LEU A 330 9.87 11.48 8.87
CA LEU A 330 10.89 10.97 9.78
C LEU A 330 12.31 11.44 9.43
N GLY A 331 12.51 12.04 8.25
CA GLY A 331 13.82 12.50 7.77
C GLY A 331 14.74 11.39 7.28
N VAL A 332 14.20 10.20 6.96
CA VAL A 332 14.98 9.01 6.52
C VAL A 332 14.73 8.64 5.05
N LEU A 333 14.09 9.53 4.29
CA LEU A 333 13.81 9.29 2.87
C LEU A 333 15.12 9.20 2.07
N GLY A 334 15.34 8.07 1.41
CA GLY A 334 16.55 7.82 0.62
C GLY A 334 17.73 7.24 1.43
N GLU A 335 17.53 7.00 2.73
CA GLU A 335 18.46 6.22 3.56
C GLU A 335 18.06 4.74 3.49
N GLY A 336 18.55 4.01 2.49
CA GLY A 336 18.23 2.59 2.26
C GLY A 336 19.11 1.93 1.21
#